data_AF-X0WPK6-F1
#
_entry.id   AF-X0WPK6-F1
#
_cell.length_a   1.000
_cell.length_b   1.000
_cell.length_c   1.000
_cell.angle_alpha   90.00
_cell.angle_beta   90.00
_cell.angle_gamma   90.00
#
_symmetry.space_group_name_H-M   'P 1'
#
loop_
_entity.id
_entity.type
_entity.pdbx_description
1 polymer ?
#
loop_
_entity_poly.entity_id
_entity_poly.type
_entity_poly.pdbx_seq_one_letter_code
_entity_poly.pdbx_strand_id
1 'polypeptide(L)'
;ACNKKGFLYNPNYWKSGDKYNKKIIATYDYKDEQGNLLYQVVRFYPKSFSQRRPYGNKGWIWNLKGISPALYQLPELIRSPNPVFLVEGEKDVNNLMKWGLTATTSPMGTGKWKREYNKYLKGRDVVLIPDNDESGYVHVKKIGQSLFGIAKSIKWLKLLGLSEKEDISDWIVKGNTKEELLRLTKQAPLFDLEESRKEQKELKKGNLKEEVKTLVPGLIHLVKDNDMAKYLFKKNNKLIIEEYYVKNDKK
;
A
#
# COMPACT_ATOMS: atom_id res chain seq x y z
N ALA A 1 -16.39 32.18 -9.76
CA ALA A 1 -15.18 32.11 -10.63
C ALA A 1 -15.09 30.71 -11.25
N CYS A 2 -14.81 30.58 -12.55
CA CYS A 2 -14.63 29.27 -13.18
C CYS A 2 -13.23 28.69 -12.92
N ASN A 3 -13.12 27.39 -12.69
CA ASN A 3 -11.82 26.72 -12.68
C ASN A 3 -11.31 26.46 -14.12
N LYS A 4 -10.04 26.04 -14.26
CA LYS A 4 -9.37 25.76 -15.55
C LYS A 4 -10.05 24.71 -16.43
N LYS A 5 -11.10 24.04 -15.95
CA LYS A 5 -11.93 23.07 -16.71
C LYS A 5 -13.31 23.62 -17.08
N GLY A 6 -13.55 24.93 -16.92
CA GLY A 6 -14.80 25.58 -17.30
C GLY A 6 -15.97 25.40 -16.31
N PHE A 7 -15.75 24.88 -15.11
CA PHE A 7 -16.81 24.75 -14.11
C PHE A 7 -16.90 25.98 -13.22
N LEU A 8 -18.09 26.59 -13.16
CA LEU A 8 -18.43 27.66 -12.22
C LEU A 8 -18.30 27.12 -10.79
N TYR A 9 -17.26 27.56 -10.07
CA TYR A 9 -17.19 27.33 -8.63
C TYR A 9 -18.10 28.35 -7.95
N ASN A 10 -19.29 27.88 -7.55
CA ASN A 10 -20.19 28.58 -6.66
C ASN A 10 -20.24 27.77 -5.34
N PRO A 11 -19.76 28.32 -4.21
CA PRO A 11 -19.73 27.60 -2.93
C PRO A 11 -21.12 27.24 -2.40
N ASN A 12 -22.20 27.79 -2.97
CA ASN A 12 -23.58 27.51 -2.60
C ASN A 12 -24.26 26.43 -3.46
N TYR A 13 -23.61 25.89 -4.51
CA TYR A 13 -24.22 24.88 -5.40
C TYR A 13 -23.33 23.65 -5.58
N TRP A 14 -23.91 22.47 -5.38
CA TRP A 14 -23.28 21.17 -5.60
C TRP A 14 -23.90 20.53 -6.84
N LYS A 15 -23.07 20.00 -7.75
CA LYS A 15 -23.57 19.20 -8.89
C LYS A 15 -24.22 17.93 -8.33
N SER A 16 -25.50 17.74 -8.60
CA SER A 16 -26.24 16.50 -8.36
C SER A 16 -25.72 15.41 -9.32
N GLY A 17 -24.58 14.81 -9.00
CA GLY A 17 -24.19 13.50 -9.53
C GLY A 17 -24.73 12.45 -8.57
N ASP A 18 -25.60 11.57 -9.07
CA ASP A 18 -26.18 10.39 -8.43
C ASP A 18 -25.85 10.23 -6.94
N LYS A 19 -26.75 10.71 -6.08
CA LYS A 19 -26.73 10.38 -4.65
C LYS A 19 -27.04 8.88 -4.50
N TYR A 20 -26.07 8.02 -4.75
CA TYR A 20 -26.01 6.78 -4.01
C TYR A 20 -25.98 7.20 -2.54
N ASN A 21 -27.06 6.93 -1.81
CA ASN A 21 -27.14 7.17 -0.37
C ASN A 21 -26.06 6.31 0.30
N LYS A 22 -24.85 6.86 0.41
CA LYS A 22 -23.70 6.17 0.99
C LYS A 22 -24.01 5.89 2.46
N LYS A 23 -24.25 4.62 2.78
CA LYS A 23 -24.49 4.19 4.16
C LYS A 23 -23.14 3.93 4.83
N ILE A 24 -22.89 4.55 5.98
CA ILE A 24 -21.74 4.18 6.81
C ILE A 24 -21.97 2.75 7.29
N ILE A 25 -21.02 1.86 6.99
CA ILE A 25 -21.06 0.45 7.40
C ILE A 25 -19.98 0.09 8.43
N ALA A 26 -18.94 0.91 8.54
CA ALA A 26 -17.95 0.80 9.60
C ALA A 26 -17.24 2.13 9.84
N THR A 27 -16.78 2.33 11.08
CA THR A 27 -15.87 3.42 11.46
C THR A 27 -14.69 2.82 12.21
N TYR A 28 -13.49 3.27 11.87
CA TYR A 28 -12.24 2.81 12.45
C TYR A 28 -11.58 3.99 13.15
N ASP A 29 -11.45 3.90 14.48
CA ASP A 29 -10.92 4.97 15.32
C ASP A 29 -9.39 4.92 15.33
N TYR A 30 -8.77 5.99 14.86
CA TYR A 30 -7.34 6.20 14.96
C TYR A 30 -7.04 7.07 16.17
N LYS A 31 -6.24 6.52 17.08
CA LYS A 31 -5.90 7.13 18.37
C LYS A 31 -4.41 7.44 18.45
N ASP A 32 -4.05 8.41 19.27
CA ASP A 32 -2.65 8.65 19.64
C ASP A 32 -2.14 7.59 20.62
N GLU A 33 -0.90 7.71 21.06
CA GLU A 33 -0.29 6.78 22.02
C GLU A 33 -1.00 6.74 23.39
N GLN A 34 -1.71 7.81 23.77
CA GLN A 34 -2.44 7.91 25.04
C GLN A 34 -3.89 7.39 24.90
N GLY A 35 -4.33 7.06 23.69
CA GLY A 35 -5.69 6.59 23.42
C GLY A 35 -6.68 7.69 23.08
N ASN A 36 -6.25 8.95 22.92
CA ASN A 36 -7.13 10.02 22.49
C ASN A 36 -7.47 9.87 21.01
N LEU A 37 -8.74 10.09 20.66
CA LEU A 37 -9.22 10.01 19.29
C LEU A 37 -8.64 11.15 18.43
N LEU A 38 -7.87 10.81 17.40
CA LEU A 38 -7.32 11.75 16.42
C LEU A 38 -8.27 11.94 15.23
N TYR A 39 -8.73 10.84 14.64
CA TYR A 39 -9.62 10.82 13.49
C TYR A 39 -10.26 9.43 13.31
N GLN A 40 -11.17 9.34 12.37
CA GLN A 40 -11.78 8.10 11.92
C GLN A 40 -11.56 7.89 10.43
N VAL A 41 -11.33 6.63 10.05
CA VAL A 41 -11.59 6.16 8.68
C VAL A 41 -13.00 5.60 8.65
N VAL A 42 -13.82 6.06 7.72
CA VAL A 42 -15.23 5.70 7.57
C VAL A 42 -15.40 4.91 6.29
N ARG A 43 -15.94 3.69 6.41
CA ARG A 43 -16.26 2.83 5.28
C ARG A 43 -17.74 2.94 4.94
N PHE A 44 -18.04 3.08 3.65
CA PHE A 44 -19.40 3.20 3.12
C PHE A 44 -19.79 2.01 2.24
N TYR A 45 -21.10 1.86 2.04
CA TYR A 45 -21.71 1.09 0.95
C TYR A 45 -22.43 2.04 -0.03
N PRO A 46 -22.22 1.92 -1.36
CA PRO A 46 -21.21 1.10 -2.05
C PRO A 46 -19.76 1.42 -1.62
N LYS A 47 -18.83 0.46 -1.79
CA LYS A 47 -17.45 0.51 -1.23
C LYS A 47 -16.78 1.85 -1.54
N SER A 48 -16.65 2.68 -0.52
CA SER A 48 -15.82 3.88 -0.54
C SER A 48 -15.36 4.20 0.87
N PHE A 49 -14.29 4.98 0.98
CA PHE A 49 -13.71 5.39 2.26
C PHE A 49 -13.59 6.90 2.31
N SER A 50 -13.85 7.47 3.50
CA SER A 50 -13.57 8.88 3.81
C SER A 50 -12.93 8.99 5.18
N GLN A 51 -12.22 10.06 5.44
CA GLN A 51 -11.66 10.35 6.76
C GLN A 51 -12.35 11.56 7.39
N ARG A 52 -12.51 11.52 8.70
CA ARG A 52 -13.06 12.64 9.47
C ARG A 52 -12.40 12.76 10.83
N ARG A 53 -12.32 13.97 11.35
CA ARG A 53 -11.75 14.27 12.68
C ARG A 53 -12.79 14.95 13.56
N PRO A 54 -12.72 14.79 14.88
CA PRO A 54 -13.66 15.44 15.80
C PRO A 54 -13.55 16.97 15.70
N TYR A 55 -14.67 17.65 15.87
CA TYR A 55 -14.75 19.11 15.98
C TYR A 55 -15.37 19.50 17.33
N GLY A 56 -14.69 19.08 18.40
CA GLY A 56 -15.26 19.14 19.76
C GLY A 56 -16.63 18.47 19.82
N ASN A 57 -17.58 19.09 20.53
CA ASN A 57 -18.96 18.59 20.64
C ASN A 57 -19.82 18.92 19.40
N LYS A 58 -19.26 19.55 18.37
CA LYS A 58 -19.98 20.03 17.18
C LYS A 58 -19.99 19.02 16.02
N GLY A 59 -19.57 17.78 16.27
CA GLY A 59 -19.58 16.70 15.29
C GLY A 59 -18.24 16.49 14.59
N TRP A 60 -18.25 16.41 13.25
CA TRP A 60 -17.13 15.91 12.46
C TRP A 60 -16.69 16.87 11.35
N ILE A 61 -15.37 17.01 11.15
CA ILE A 61 -14.77 17.64 9.98
C ILE A 61 -14.25 16.55 9.04
N TRP A 62 -14.73 16.52 7.80
CA TRP A 62 -14.40 15.49 6.79
C TRP A 62 -13.06 15.74 6.07
N ASN A 63 -11.96 15.78 6.82
CA ASN A 63 -10.59 15.76 6.30
C ASN A 63 -9.59 15.43 7.43
N LEU A 64 -8.32 15.27 7.07
CA LEU A 64 -7.20 15.10 8.00
C LEU A 64 -6.29 16.34 8.08
N LYS A 65 -6.78 17.53 7.71
CA LYS A 65 -5.93 18.73 7.69
C LYS A 65 -5.44 19.06 9.11
N GLY A 66 -4.12 19.14 9.28
CA GLY A 66 -3.49 19.39 10.58
C GLY A 66 -3.46 18.19 11.52
N ILE A 67 -3.77 16.98 11.03
CA ILE A 67 -3.66 15.74 11.79
C ILE A 67 -2.47 14.94 11.26
N SER A 68 -1.58 14.55 12.16
CA SER A 68 -0.54 13.55 11.87
C SER A 68 -1.18 12.16 11.95
N PRO A 69 -1.26 11.41 10.84
CA PRO A 69 -1.90 10.10 10.86
C PRO A 69 -1.11 9.11 11.74
N ALA A 70 -1.82 8.23 12.42
CA ALA A 70 -1.27 7.21 13.31
C ALA A 70 -1.48 5.82 12.70
N LEU A 71 -0.83 4.80 13.25
CA LEU A 71 -1.17 3.40 12.97
C LEU A 71 -2.53 3.05 13.59
N TYR A 72 -3.29 2.18 12.94
CA TYR A 72 -4.54 1.69 13.52
C TYR A 72 -4.26 0.80 14.73
N GLN A 73 -5.04 0.94 15.81
CA GLN A 73 -4.82 0.22 17.09
C GLN A 73 -3.47 0.53 17.75
N LEU A 74 -3.00 1.79 17.63
CA LEU A 74 -1.71 2.22 18.16
C LEU A 74 -1.56 2.01 19.70
N PRO A 75 -2.53 2.36 20.56
CA PRO A 75 -2.43 2.08 22.00
C PRO A 75 -2.26 0.60 22.33
N GLU A 76 -2.99 -0.28 21.63
CA GLU A 76 -2.94 -1.74 21.78
C GLU A 76 -1.60 -2.29 21.28
N LEU A 77 -1.11 -1.77 20.14
CA LEU A 77 0.19 -2.10 19.56
C LEU A 77 1.33 -1.82 20.53
N ILE A 78 1.33 -0.64 21.17
CA ILE A 78 2.40 -0.21 22.10
C ILE A 78 2.40 -1.06 23.37
N ARG A 79 1.21 -1.37 23.91
CA ARG A 79 1.08 -2.14 25.17
C ARG A 79 1.41 -3.62 25.01
N SER A 80 1.18 -4.19 23.83
CA SER A 80 1.37 -5.62 23.61
C SER A 80 2.86 -5.97 23.49
N PRO A 81 3.37 -7.04 24.13
CA PRO A 81 4.70 -7.58 23.88
C PRO A 81 4.76 -8.57 22.69
N ASN A 82 3.61 -8.97 22.15
CA ASN A 82 3.50 -10.09 21.21
C ASN A 82 3.97 -9.74 19.78
N PRO A 83 4.26 -10.73 18.94
CA PRO A 83 4.49 -10.48 17.51
C PRO A 83 3.37 -9.66 16.88
N VAL A 84 3.73 -8.76 15.97
CA VAL A 84 2.81 -7.81 15.34
C VAL A 84 2.46 -8.29 13.93
N PHE A 85 1.19 -8.54 13.69
CA PHE A 85 0.66 -8.83 12.36
C PHE A 85 0.32 -7.53 11.62
N LEU A 86 0.94 -7.32 10.47
CA LEU A 86 0.73 -6.14 9.63
C LEU A 86 -0.03 -6.58 8.38
N VAL A 87 -1.26 -6.07 8.27
CA VAL A 87 -2.24 -6.36 7.20
C VAL A 87 -2.63 -5.05 6.49
N GLU A 88 -3.31 -5.12 5.35
CA GLU A 88 -3.59 -3.92 4.54
C GLU A 88 -4.80 -3.09 5.00
N GLY A 89 -5.80 -3.73 5.61
CA GLY A 89 -7.07 -3.08 5.94
C GLY A 89 -7.43 -3.14 7.43
N GLU A 90 -8.22 -2.16 7.89
CA GLU A 90 -8.69 -2.12 9.27
C GLU A 90 -9.67 -3.27 9.60
N LYS A 91 -10.38 -3.79 8.60
CA LYS A 91 -11.24 -4.98 8.74
C LYS A 91 -10.42 -6.20 9.14
N ASP A 92 -9.27 -6.40 8.49
CA ASP A 92 -8.35 -7.51 8.75
C ASP A 92 -7.73 -7.41 10.13
N VAL A 93 -7.31 -6.20 10.52
CA VAL A 93 -6.82 -5.92 11.87
C VAL A 93 -7.87 -6.32 12.90
N ASN A 94 -9.13 -5.89 12.72
CA ASN A 94 -10.21 -6.23 13.65
C ASN A 94 -10.45 -7.75 13.72
N ASN A 95 -10.34 -8.48 12.62
CA ASN A 95 -10.51 -9.92 12.61
C ASN A 95 -9.38 -10.65 13.34
N LEU A 96 -8.13 -10.24 13.16
CA LEU A 96 -6.99 -10.79 13.90
C LEU A 96 -7.06 -10.44 15.40
N MET A 97 -7.53 -9.24 15.74
CA MET A 97 -7.74 -8.86 17.13
C MET A 97 -8.81 -9.68 17.84
N LYS A 98 -9.88 -10.11 17.15
CA LYS A 98 -10.86 -11.06 17.71
C LYS A 98 -10.23 -12.39 18.11
N TRP A 99 -9.12 -12.76 17.48
CA TRP A 99 -8.31 -13.92 17.86
C TRP A 99 -7.29 -13.62 18.98
N GLY A 100 -7.30 -12.41 19.55
CA GLY A 100 -6.34 -11.99 20.58
C GLY A 100 -4.93 -11.77 20.02
N LEU A 101 -4.79 -11.60 18.70
CA LEU A 101 -3.51 -11.29 18.08
C LEU A 101 -3.29 -9.78 18.04
N THR A 102 -2.03 -9.36 18.14
CA THR A 102 -1.65 -7.95 17.97
C THR A 102 -1.52 -7.65 16.49
N ALA A 103 -2.40 -6.82 15.95
CA ALA A 103 -2.41 -6.47 14.54
C ALA A 103 -2.53 -4.95 14.34
N THR A 104 -1.99 -4.46 13.22
CA THR A 104 -2.07 -3.04 12.87
C THR A 104 -2.04 -2.85 11.35
N THR A 105 -2.42 -1.66 10.90
CA THR A 105 -2.28 -1.20 9.51
C THR A 105 -2.06 0.31 9.46
N SER A 106 -1.57 0.80 8.31
CA SER A 106 -1.47 2.23 8.04
C SER A 106 -2.76 2.78 7.41
N PRO A 107 -3.15 4.02 7.72
CA PRO A 107 -4.35 4.62 7.16
C PRO A 107 -4.23 4.77 5.64
N MET A 108 -5.39 4.71 4.97
CA MET A 108 -5.52 4.88 3.51
C MET A 108 -4.93 3.72 2.67
N GLY A 109 -4.51 2.63 3.31
CA GLY A 109 -4.16 1.37 2.68
C GLY A 109 -2.85 1.38 1.88
N THR A 110 -2.82 0.57 0.82
CA THR A 110 -1.66 0.25 -0.01
C THR A 110 -0.85 1.48 -0.41
N GLY A 111 0.46 1.43 -0.15
CA GLY A 111 1.43 2.47 -0.54
C GLY A 111 1.44 3.72 0.33
N LYS A 112 0.72 3.73 1.47
CA LYS A 112 0.66 4.88 2.40
C LYS A 112 1.47 4.71 3.67
N TRP A 113 2.31 3.67 3.72
CA TRP A 113 3.26 3.47 4.81
C TRP A 113 4.28 4.62 4.86
N LYS A 114 4.48 5.18 6.06
CA LYS A 114 5.46 6.24 6.31
C LYS A 114 6.57 5.72 7.22
N ARG A 115 7.80 6.20 7.01
CA ARG A 115 8.97 5.83 7.82
C ARG A 115 8.79 6.17 9.31
N GLU A 116 8.02 7.20 9.62
CA GLU A 116 7.69 7.63 10.99
C GLU A 116 7.03 6.51 11.81
N TYR A 117 6.29 5.60 11.16
CA TYR A 117 5.62 4.48 11.83
C TYR A 117 6.60 3.43 12.33
N ASN A 118 7.79 3.34 11.74
CA ASN A 118 8.77 2.30 12.06
C ASN A 118 9.20 2.32 13.53
N LYS A 119 9.12 3.49 14.20
CA LYS A 119 9.48 3.63 15.62
C LYS A 119 8.65 2.72 16.53
N TYR A 120 7.38 2.47 16.20
CA TYR A 120 6.49 1.60 16.97
C TYR A 120 6.76 0.11 16.75
N LEU A 121 7.56 -0.23 15.73
CA LEU A 121 7.92 -1.61 15.37
C LEU A 121 9.40 -1.93 15.66
N LYS A 122 10.14 -0.99 16.27
CA LYS A 122 11.55 -1.18 16.62
C LYS A 122 11.71 -2.33 17.62
N GLY A 123 12.59 -3.29 17.31
CA GLY A 123 12.84 -4.46 18.15
C GLY A 123 11.69 -5.47 18.21
N ARG A 124 10.66 -5.34 17.37
CA ARG A 124 9.51 -6.25 17.33
C ARG A 124 9.71 -7.40 16.36
N ASP A 125 9.08 -8.54 16.65
CA ASP A 125 8.85 -9.59 15.67
C ASP A 125 7.61 -9.19 14.83
N VAL A 126 7.79 -8.99 13.52
CA VAL A 126 6.75 -8.48 12.60
C VAL A 126 6.40 -9.54 11.58
N VAL A 127 5.10 -9.75 11.35
CA VAL A 127 4.58 -10.70 10.37
C VAL A 127 3.78 -9.90 9.33
N LEU A 128 4.27 -9.85 8.11
CA LEU A 128 3.62 -9.17 7.00
C LEU A 128 2.68 -10.16 6.28
N ILE A 129 1.40 -9.81 6.19
CA ILE A 129 0.38 -10.57 5.46
C ILE A 129 -0.21 -9.65 4.38
N PRO A 130 0.16 -9.82 3.11
CA PRO A 130 -0.41 -9.04 2.01
C PRO A 130 -1.80 -9.55 1.62
N ASP A 131 -2.57 -8.68 0.96
CA ASP A 131 -3.69 -9.11 0.13
C ASP A 131 -3.16 -9.94 -1.05
N ASN A 132 -3.95 -10.88 -1.55
CA ASN A 132 -3.53 -11.79 -2.62
C ASN A 132 -3.62 -11.13 -4.01
N ASP A 133 -2.92 -10.02 -4.19
CA ASP A 133 -2.75 -9.33 -5.47
C ASP A 133 -1.37 -8.64 -5.58
N GLU A 134 -1.01 -8.22 -6.80
CA GLU A 134 0.28 -7.59 -7.06
C GLU A 134 0.53 -6.34 -6.20
N SER A 135 -0.52 -5.54 -5.99
CA SER A 135 -0.41 -4.29 -5.23
C SER A 135 -0.09 -4.55 -3.77
N GLY A 136 -0.69 -5.60 -3.20
CA GLY A 136 -0.44 -6.03 -1.84
C GLY A 136 0.96 -6.58 -1.63
N TYR A 137 1.43 -7.40 -2.57
CA TYR A 137 2.82 -7.89 -2.56
C TYR A 137 3.83 -6.74 -2.65
N VAL A 138 3.61 -5.77 -3.53
CA VAL A 138 4.47 -4.57 -3.61
C VAL A 138 4.41 -3.75 -2.33
N HIS A 139 3.24 -3.65 -1.70
CA HIS A 139 3.06 -2.90 -0.47
C HIS A 139 3.87 -3.49 0.68
N VAL A 140 3.68 -4.77 0.98
CA VAL A 140 4.39 -5.41 2.10
C VAL A 140 5.89 -5.48 1.85
N LYS A 141 6.36 -5.64 0.60
CA LYS A 141 7.79 -5.56 0.28
C LYS A 141 8.38 -4.20 0.66
N LYS A 142 7.70 -3.09 0.33
CA LYS A 142 8.15 -1.74 0.73
C LYS A 142 8.18 -1.56 2.25
N ILE A 143 7.22 -2.15 2.97
CA ILE A 143 7.20 -2.14 4.43
C ILE A 143 8.37 -2.95 5.00
N GLY A 144 8.58 -4.17 4.50
CA GLY A 144 9.70 -5.02 4.89
C GLY A 144 11.05 -4.33 4.70
N GLN A 145 11.25 -3.68 3.56
CA GLN A 145 12.44 -2.85 3.29
C GLN A 145 12.57 -1.68 4.28
N SER A 146 11.46 -1.00 4.58
CA SER A 146 11.43 0.12 5.53
C SER A 146 11.77 -0.31 6.96
N LEU A 147 11.37 -1.52 7.36
CA LEU A 147 11.57 -2.08 8.70
C LEU A 147 12.88 -2.86 8.85
N PHE A 148 13.57 -3.17 7.75
CA PHE A 148 14.80 -3.96 7.80
C PHE A 148 15.87 -3.26 8.66
N GLY A 149 16.44 -3.99 9.62
CA GLY A 149 17.38 -3.44 10.61
C GLY A 149 16.74 -2.58 11.71
N ILE A 150 15.41 -2.39 11.69
CA ILE A 150 14.65 -1.70 12.76
C ILE A 150 13.86 -2.70 13.59
N ALA A 151 13.09 -3.56 12.94
CA ALA A 151 12.41 -4.68 13.57
C ALA A 151 13.43 -5.77 13.99
N LYS A 152 13.10 -6.55 15.02
CA LYS A 152 13.92 -7.68 15.46
C LYS A 152 13.89 -8.80 14.44
N SER A 153 12.71 -9.12 13.94
CA SER A 153 12.53 -10.04 12.82
C SER A 153 11.35 -9.59 11.97
N ILE A 154 11.41 -9.92 10.69
CA ILE A 154 10.33 -9.66 9.73
C ILE A 154 10.10 -10.99 9.02
N LYS A 155 8.87 -11.48 9.06
CA LYS A 155 8.42 -12.63 8.29
C LYS A 155 7.41 -12.20 7.26
N TRP A 156 7.48 -12.84 6.10
CA TRP A 156 6.46 -12.68 5.07
C TRP A 156 5.61 -13.95 5.04
N LEU A 157 4.33 -13.81 5.40
CA LEU A 157 3.38 -14.90 5.41
C LEU A 157 2.46 -14.80 4.19
N LYS A 158 2.69 -15.68 3.22
CA LYS A 158 1.76 -15.89 2.10
C LYS A 158 0.70 -16.92 2.51
N LEU A 159 -0.56 -16.51 2.50
CA LEU A 159 -1.69 -17.40 2.76
C LEU A 159 -2.04 -18.18 1.48
N LEU A 160 -2.19 -19.49 1.60
CA LEU A 160 -2.58 -20.36 0.49
C LEU A 160 -4.11 -20.50 0.43
N GLY A 161 -4.63 -20.91 -0.73
CA GLY A 161 -6.07 -21.12 -0.93
C GLY A 161 -6.88 -19.83 -1.14
N LEU A 162 -6.19 -18.70 -1.35
CA LEU A 162 -6.80 -17.43 -1.70
C LEU A 162 -6.90 -17.26 -3.23
N SER A 163 -8.03 -16.75 -3.69
CA SER A 163 -8.27 -16.21 -5.03
C SER A 163 -7.69 -14.81 -5.14
N GLU A 164 -7.58 -14.29 -6.37
CA GLU A 164 -7.05 -12.94 -6.61
C GLU A 164 -7.85 -11.89 -5.83
N LYS A 165 -7.15 -10.95 -5.16
CA LYS A 165 -7.70 -9.85 -4.34
C LYS A 165 -8.39 -10.28 -3.04
N GLU A 166 -8.32 -11.55 -2.68
CA GLU A 166 -8.77 -11.99 -1.35
C GLU A 166 -7.71 -11.67 -0.29
N ASP A 167 -8.18 -11.44 0.93
CA ASP A 167 -7.37 -11.03 2.08
C ASP A 167 -7.44 -12.07 3.23
N ILE A 168 -6.83 -11.75 4.38
CA ILE A 168 -6.90 -12.59 5.58
C ILE A 168 -8.33 -12.74 6.10
N SER A 169 -9.21 -11.76 5.91
CA SER A 169 -10.62 -11.93 6.27
C SER A 169 -11.29 -13.01 5.43
N ASP A 170 -11.00 -13.08 4.14
CA ASP A 170 -11.52 -14.14 3.27
C ASP A 170 -10.92 -15.51 3.63
N TRP A 171 -9.63 -15.55 3.96
CA TRP A 171 -8.97 -16.75 4.48
C TRP A 171 -9.67 -17.31 5.73
N ILE A 172 -10.08 -16.42 6.64
CA ILE A 172 -10.85 -16.78 7.85
C ILE A 172 -12.24 -17.32 7.48
N VAL A 173 -12.95 -16.66 6.55
CA VAL A 173 -14.28 -17.10 6.09
C VAL A 173 -14.24 -18.49 5.44
N LYS A 174 -13.11 -18.87 4.84
CA LYS A 174 -12.88 -20.22 4.30
C LYS A 174 -12.67 -21.31 5.36
N GLY A 175 -12.81 -20.99 6.65
CA GLY A 175 -12.80 -21.96 7.75
C GLY A 175 -11.42 -22.20 8.38
N ASN A 176 -10.42 -21.41 8.02
CA ASN A 176 -9.10 -21.52 8.63
C ASN A 176 -9.07 -20.91 10.05
N THR A 177 -8.14 -21.39 10.88
CA THR A 177 -8.11 -21.09 12.32
C THR A 177 -6.91 -20.23 12.74
N LYS A 178 -6.99 -19.68 13.95
CA LYS A 178 -5.88 -18.99 14.61
C LYS A 178 -4.67 -19.89 14.75
N GLU A 179 -4.88 -21.15 15.13
CA GLU A 179 -3.83 -22.14 15.36
C GLU A 179 -3.07 -22.40 14.06
N GLU A 180 -3.79 -22.52 12.95
CA GLU A 180 -3.20 -22.67 11.62
C GLU A 180 -2.41 -21.43 11.21
N LEU A 181 -2.95 -20.23 11.43
CA LEU A 181 -2.24 -18.98 11.14
C LEU A 181 -0.91 -18.90 11.93
N LEU A 182 -0.93 -19.25 13.20
CA LEU A 182 0.27 -19.27 14.05
C LEU A 182 1.26 -20.35 13.61
N ARG A 183 0.79 -21.52 13.18
CA ARG A 183 1.62 -22.59 12.62
C ARG A 183 2.32 -22.11 11.34
N LEU A 184 1.58 -21.53 10.41
CA LEU A 184 2.12 -20.96 9.17
C LEU A 184 3.12 -19.83 9.45
N THR A 185 2.82 -18.96 10.43
CA THR A 185 3.74 -17.88 10.86
C THR A 185 5.08 -18.43 11.36
N LYS A 186 5.08 -19.55 12.08
CA LYS A 186 6.32 -20.19 12.54
C LYS A 186 7.15 -20.70 11.37
N GLN A 187 6.50 -21.25 10.34
CA GLN A 187 7.14 -21.81 9.15
C GLN A 187 7.50 -20.76 8.09
N ALA A 188 6.90 -19.58 8.16
CA ALA A 188 7.12 -18.51 7.19
C ALA A 188 8.61 -18.07 7.18
N PRO A 189 9.18 -17.85 5.99
CA PRO A 189 10.57 -17.42 5.84
C PRO A 189 10.76 -16.02 6.42
N LEU A 190 12.01 -15.75 6.85
CA LEU A 190 12.44 -14.40 7.15
C LEU A 190 12.45 -13.57 5.87
N PHE A 191 12.14 -12.29 6.00
CA PHE A 191 12.21 -11.34 4.91
C PHE A 191 13.65 -11.17 4.44
N ASP A 192 13.90 -11.49 3.17
CA ASP A 192 15.19 -11.28 2.51
C ASP A 192 15.20 -9.92 1.77
N LEU A 193 16.05 -9.01 2.25
CA LEU A 193 16.21 -7.68 1.67
C LEU A 193 16.83 -7.74 0.26
N GLU A 194 17.78 -8.64 0.04
CA GLU A 194 18.49 -8.73 -1.22
C GLU A 194 17.63 -9.37 -2.30
N GLU A 195 16.87 -10.42 -1.96
CA GLU A 195 15.84 -10.97 -2.84
C GLU A 195 14.80 -9.89 -3.20
N SER A 196 14.26 -9.19 -2.21
CA SER A 196 13.29 -8.12 -2.42
C SER A 196 13.81 -7.00 -3.35
N ARG A 197 15.09 -6.62 -3.21
CA ARG A 197 15.73 -5.61 -4.08
C ARG A 197 15.94 -6.12 -5.50
N LYS A 198 16.32 -7.38 -5.69
CA LYS A 198 16.49 -8.01 -7.01
C LYS A 198 15.16 -8.04 -7.76
N GLU A 199 14.11 -8.52 -7.13
CA GLU A 199 12.77 -8.56 -7.73
C GLU A 199 12.27 -7.17 -8.14
N GLN A 200 12.47 -6.15 -7.30
CA GLN A 200 12.10 -4.77 -7.64
C GLN A 200 12.89 -4.21 -8.83
N LYS A 201 14.18 -4.55 -8.97
CA LYS A 201 15.00 -4.16 -10.12
C LYS A 201 14.51 -4.83 -11.40
N GLU A 202 14.22 -6.14 -11.36
CA GLU A 202 13.71 -6.87 -12.52
C GLU A 202 12.32 -6.39 -12.93
N LEU A 203 11.42 -6.10 -11.98
CA LEU A 203 10.10 -5.55 -12.27
C LEU A 203 10.19 -4.17 -12.94
N LYS A 204 11.06 -3.29 -12.44
CA LYS A 204 11.32 -1.97 -13.08
C LYS A 204 11.90 -2.12 -14.47
N LYS A 205 12.81 -3.06 -14.69
CA LYS A 205 13.42 -3.34 -15.99
C LYS A 205 12.40 -3.90 -16.98
N GLY A 206 11.48 -4.76 -16.53
CA GLY A 206 10.34 -5.24 -17.30
C GLY A 206 9.41 -4.11 -17.73
N ASN A 207 8.94 -3.30 -16.77
CA ASN A 207 8.05 -2.17 -17.04
C ASN A 207 8.69 -1.14 -17.99
N LEU A 208 9.96 -0.79 -17.78
CA LEU A 208 10.67 0.13 -18.67
C LEU A 208 10.76 -0.43 -20.10
N LYS A 209 11.04 -1.73 -20.27
CA LYS A 209 11.05 -2.35 -21.60
C LYS A 209 9.67 -2.29 -22.28
N GLU A 210 8.60 -2.56 -21.53
CA GLU A 210 7.24 -2.54 -22.06
C GLU A 210 6.82 -1.12 -22.46
N GLU A 211 7.06 -0.14 -21.58
CA GLU A 211 6.80 1.28 -21.84
C GLU A 211 7.58 1.78 -23.06
N VAL A 212 8.87 1.45 -23.15
CA VAL A 212 9.72 1.80 -24.30
C VAL A 212 9.21 1.16 -25.60
N LYS A 213 8.74 -0.10 -25.57
CA LYS A 213 8.10 -0.74 -26.74
C LYS A 213 6.80 -0.07 -27.15
N THR A 214 6.00 0.43 -26.20
CA THR A 214 4.76 1.16 -26.52
C THR A 214 5.06 2.52 -27.17
N LEU A 215 6.09 3.23 -26.70
CA LEU A 215 6.52 4.51 -27.26
C LEU A 215 7.20 4.36 -28.61
N VAL A 216 8.01 3.29 -28.78
CA VAL A 216 8.74 3.03 -30.01
C VAL A 216 8.53 1.56 -30.45
N PRO A 217 7.45 1.30 -31.20
CA PRO A 217 7.13 -0.05 -31.67
C PRO A 217 8.30 -0.69 -32.43
N GLY A 218 8.67 -1.90 -32.02
CA GLY A 218 9.77 -2.67 -32.62
C GLY A 218 11.14 -2.45 -31.98
N LEU A 219 11.31 -1.56 -30.98
CA LEU A 219 12.58 -1.40 -30.28
C LEU A 219 12.91 -2.66 -29.45
N ILE A 220 14.08 -3.26 -29.71
CA ILE A 220 14.61 -4.47 -29.06
C ILE A 220 15.66 -4.11 -28.02
N HIS A 221 16.54 -3.16 -28.33
CA HIS A 221 17.68 -2.84 -27.47
C HIS A 221 18.12 -1.37 -27.62
N LEU A 222 18.61 -0.80 -26.52
CA LEU A 222 19.18 0.55 -26.45
C LEU A 222 20.55 0.45 -25.77
N VAL A 223 21.58 0.97 -26.42
CA VAL A 223 22.89 1.22 -25.82
C VAL A 223 23.15 2.71 -25.87
N LYS A 224 23.42 3.33 -24.72
CA LYS A 224 23.83 4.74 -24.62
C LYS A 224 25.27 4.79 -24.12
N ASP A 225 26.14 5.36 -24.93
CA ASP A 225 27.47 5.83 -24.55
C ASP A 225 27.46 7.37 -24.66
N ASN A 226 28.30 8.07 -23.91
CA ASN A 226 28.14 9.48 -23.54
C ASN A 226 27.54 10.40 -24.63
N ASP A 227 28.03 10.32 -25.87
CA ASP A 227 27.59 11.17 -27.00
C ASP A 227 26.77 10.43 -28.09
N MET A 228 26.54 9.12 -27.96
CA MET A 228 25.93 8.29 -29.00
C MET A 228 24.93 7.27 -28.42
N ALA A 229 23.72 7.26 -28.96
CA ALA A 229 22.71 6.26 -28.67
C ALA A 229 22.52 5.34 -29.89
N LYS A 230 22.65 4.02 -29.69
CA LYS A 230 22.36 2.99 -30.70
C LYS A 230 21.07 2.28 -30.34
N TYR A 231 20.17 2.14 -31.32
CA TYR A 231 18.87 1.52 -31.18
C TYR A 231 18.79 0.32 -32.12
N LEU A 232 18.39 -0.84 -31.61
CA LEU A 232 18.09 -2.02 -32.41
C LEU A 232 16.58 -2.20 -32.54
N PHE A 233 16.06 -2.19 -33.77
CA PHE A 233 14.64 -2.36 -34.08
C PHE A 233 14.35 -3.68 -34.82
N LYS A 234 13.15 -4.22 -34.63
CA LYS A 234 12.53 -5.23 -35.49
C LYS A 234 11.44 -4.56 -36.32
N LYS A 235 11.71 -4.31 -37.61
CA LYS A 235 10.74 -3.78 -38.57
C LYS A 235 10.57 -4.80 -39.70
N ASN A 236 9.33 -5.18 -40.03
CA ASN A 236 9.03 -6.15 -41.11
C ASN A 236 9.85 -7.44 -41.06
N ASN A 237 9.99 -8.00 -39.85
CA ASN A 237 10.78 -9.21 -39.56
C ASN A 237 12.29 -9.11 -39.85
N LYS A 238 12.82 -7.90 -40.08
CA LYS A 238 14.26 -7.60 -40.20
C LYS A 238 14.75 -6.83 -38.97
N LEU A 239 16.01 -7.07 -38.59
CA LEU A 239 16.70 -6.31 -37.56
C LEU A 239 17.36 -5.07 -38.19
N ILE A 240 17.10 -3.89 -37.65
CA ILE A 240 17.64 -2.61 -38.14
C ILE A 240 18.32 -1.90 -36.97
N ILE A 241 19.54 -1.43 -37.16
CA ILE A 241 20.25 -0.60 -36.19
C ILE A 241 20.17 0.84 -36.66
N GLU A 242 19.71 1.74 -35.79
CA GLU A 242 19.73 3.19 -36.03
C GLU A 242 20.64 3.85 -34.98
N GLU A 243 21.50 4.75 -35.41
CA GLU A 243 22.45 5.47 -34.55
C GLU A 243 22.07 6.95 -34.51
N TYR A 244 21.99 7.51 -33.30
CA TYR A 244 21.65 8.90 -33.09
C TYR A 244 22.72 9.57 -32.22
N TYR A 245 23.18 10.74 -32.65
CA TYR A 245 24.05 11.59 -31.83
C TYR A 245 23.18 12.39 -30.86
N VAL A 246 23.45 12.27 -29.57
CA VAL A 246 22.73 13.05 -28.56
C VAL A 246 23.34 14.45 -28.56
N LYS A 247 22.64 15.42 -29.16
CA LYS A 247 23.05 16.81 -29.07
C LYS A 247 22.95 17.23 -27.61
N ASN A 248 24.07 17.60 -26.98
CA ASN A 248 24.09 18.10 -25.61
C ASN A 248 23.16 19.32 -25.49
N ASP A 249 21.97 19.15 -24.91
CA ASP A 249 21.12 20.24 -24.46
C ASP A 249 21.75 20.89 -23.23
N LYS A 250 22.81 21.67 -23.46
CA LYS A 250 23.22 22.72 -22.53
C LYS A 250 22.40 23.97 -22.85
N LYS A 251 21.25 24.11 -22.20
CA LYS A 251 20.63 25.39 -21.88
C LYS A 251 20.01 25.33 -20.49
#